data_AF-A0A7X6ARV7-F1
#
_entry.id   AF-A0A7X6ARV7-F1
#
_cell.length_a   1.000
_cell.length_b   1.000
_cell.length_c   1.000
_cell.angle_alpha   90.00
_cell.angle_beta   90.00
_cell.angle_gamma   90.00
#
_symmetry.space_group_name_H-M   'P 1'
#
loop_
_entity.id
_entity.type
_entity.pdbx_description
1 polymer ?
#
loop_
_entity_poly.entity_id
_entity_poly.type
_entity_poly.pdbx_seq_one_letter_code
_entity_poly.pdbx_strand_id
1 'polypeptide(L)' 'IASMSKPVTVACAMTLVDEGLLRLDDPVDPWLPELAGRPVLQRPSADLDDTVAMERPITLRDLCTHRSGYISPGGVRGPL' A
#
# COMPACT_ATOMS: atom_id res chain seq x y z
N ILE A 1 -20.94 -5.39 9.69
CA ILE A 1 -20.19 -5.79 8.48
C ILE A 1 -19.14 -4.71 8.22
N ALA A 2 -17.88 -4.95 8.58
CA ALA A 2 -16.78 -4.00 8.43
C ALA A 2 -15.98 -4.30 7.15
N SER A 3 -15.15 -3.34 6.69
CA SER A 3 -14.19 -3.48 5.57
C SER A 3 -14.70 -4.01 4.22
N MET A 4 -16.00 -4.24 4.03
CA MET A 4 -16.58 -4.76 2.78
C MET A 4 -16.46 -3.81 1.58
N SER A 5 -16.07 -2.56 1.80
CA SER A 5 -15.73 -1.65 0.70
C SER A 5 -14.49 -2.11 -0.08
N LYS A 6 -13.58 -2.88 0.54
CA LYS A 6 -12.35 -3.36 -0.11
C LYS A 6 -12.59 -4.19 -1.38
N PRO A 7 -13.40 -5.27 -1.36
CA PRO A 7 -13.67 -6.03 -2.59
C PRO A 7 -14.36 -5.18 -3.67
N VAL A 8 -15.21 -4.22 -3.29
CA VAL A 8 -15.84 -3.29 -4.25
C VAL A 8 -14.80 -2.39 -4.90
N THR A 9 -13.90 -1.78 -4.11
CA THR A 9 -12.81 -0.94 -4.64
C THR A 9 -11.86 -1.74 -5.53
N VAL A 10 -11.53 -2.99 -5.17
CA VAL A 10 -10.71 -3.87 -6.01
C VAL A 10 -11.41 -4.17 -7.34
N ALA A 11 -12.72 -4.43 -7.33
CA ALA A 11 -13.48 -4.65 -8.57
C ALA A 11 -13.42 -3.43 -9.50
N CYS A 12 -13.60 -2.22 -8.98
CA CYS A 12 -13.45 -0.99 -9.77
C CYS A 12 -12.03 -0.83 -10.34
N ALA A 13 -10.99 -1.14 -9.55
CA ALA A 13 -9.62 -1.09 -10.04
C ALA A 13 -9.37 -2.12 -11.16
N MET A 14 -9.98 -3.31 -11.10
CA MET A 14 -9.85 -4.32 -12.14
C MET A 14 -10.53 -3.91 -13.45
N THR A 15 -11.63 -3.16 -13.39
CA THR A 15 -12.24 -2.58 -14.61
C THR A 15 -11.26 -1.65 -15.34
N LEU A 16 -10.50 -0.82 -14.61
CA LEU A 16 -9.48 0.04 -15.21
C LEU A 16 -8.28 -0.74 -15.78
N VAL A 17 -7.98 -1.91 -15.20
CA VAL A 17 -6.97 -2.84 -15.74
C VAL A 17 -7.46 -3.47 -17.04
N ASP A 18 -8.72 -3.92 -17.09
CA ASP A 18 -9.34 -4.49 -18.29
C ASP A 18 -9.40 -3.48 -19.43
N GLU A 19 -9.62 -2.19 -19.13
CA GLU A 19 -9.56 -1.08 -20.09
C GLU A 19 -8.14 -0.69 -20.50
N GLY A 20 -7.11 -1.29 -19.89
CA GLY A 20 -5.70 -0.99 -20.18
C GLY A 20 -5.21 0.35 -19.64
N LEU A 21 -6.00 1.03 -18.81
CA LEU A 21 -5.66 2.32 -18.19
C LEU A 21 -4.72 2.16 -17.00
N LEU A 22 -4.76 1.00 -16.34
CA LEU A 22 -3.85 0.60 -15.27
C LEU A 22 -3.23 -0.77 -15.57
N ARG A 23 -2.07 -1.05 -14.98
CA ARG A 23 -1.49 -2.41 -14.96
C ARG A 23 -1.16 -2.80 -13.53
N LEU A 24 -1.31 -4.08 -13.23
CA LEU A 24 -1.08 -4.60 -11.87
C LEU A 24 0.35 -4.38 -11.37
N ASP A 25 1.32 -4.46 -12.27
CA ASP A 25 2.74 -4.43 -11.95
C ASP A 25 3.37 -3.03 -12.18
N ASP A 26 2.56 -2.04 -12.55
CA ASP A 26 3.01 -0.65 -12.68
C ASP A 26 3.14 0.02 -11.31
N PRO A 27 4.14 0.91 -11.12
CA PRO A 27 4.26 1.72 -9.92
C PRO A 27 3.09 2.68 -9.81
N VAL A 28 2.56 2.89 -8.60
CA VAL A 28 1.40 3.78 -8.40
C VAL A 28 1.77 5.26 -8.33
N ASP A 29 3.06 5.58 -8.28
CA ASP A 29 3.62 6.93 -8.14
C ASP A 29 3.01 7.98 -9.09
N PRO A 30 2.70 7.69 -10.38
CA PRO A 30 2.09 8.69 -11.27
C PRO A 30 0.69 9.14 -10.84
N TRP A 31 -0.03 8.31 -10.10
CA TRP A 31 -1.39 8.59 -9.62
C TRP A 31 -1.43 8.94 -8.13
N LEU A 32 -0.47 8.44 -7.36
CA LEU A 32 -0.35 8.61 -5.92
C LEU A 32 1.07 9.11 -5.56
N PRO A 33 1.45 10.33 -6.00
CA PRO A 33 2.80 10.86 -5.79
C PRO A 33 3.14 11.00 -4.32
N GLU A 34 2.13 11.11 -3.45
CA GLU A 34 2.35 11.11 -2.02
C GLU A 34 2.96 9.81 -1.53
N LEU A 35 2.72 8.65 -2.17
CA LEU A 35 3.29 7.36 -1.78
C LEU A 35 4.71 7.15 -2.31
N ALA A 36 5.13 7.94 -3.28
CA ALA A 36 6.43 7.82 -3.92
C ALA A 36 7.57 8.15 -2.93
N GLY A 37 8.58 7.29 -2.91
CA GLY A 37 9.83 7.55 -2.17
C GLY A 37 9.68 7.76 -0.66
N ARG A 38 8.59 7.32 -0.04
CA ARG A 38 8.43 7.46 1.41
C ARG A 38 9.48 6.63 2.16
N PRO A 39 10.10 7.18 3.22
CA PRO A 39 10.92 6.39 4.13
C PRO A 39 10.05 5.36 4.87
N VAL A 40 10.59 4.15 5.04
CA VAL A 40 9.91 3.02 5.67
C VAL A 40 10.53 2.77 7.03
N LEU A 41 9.71 2.62 8.07
CA LEU A 41 10.21 2.26 9.41
C LEU A 41 10.90 0.90 9.36
N GLN A 42 12.09 0.78 9.96
CA GLN A 42 12.81 -0.50 10.01
C GLN A 42 12.02 -1.57 10.75
N ARG A 43 11.30 -1.17 11.81
CA ARG A 43 10.47 -2.06 12.63
C ARG A 43 9.18 -1.33 13.02
N PRO A 44 8.07 -2.05 13.22
CA PRO A 44 6.79 -1.42 13.58
C PRO A 44 6.81 -0.64 14.90
N SER A 45 7.75 -0.94 15.80
CA SER A 45 7.94 -0.29 17.10
C SER A 45 9.14 0.65 17.15
N ALA A 46 9.78 0.92 16.02
CA ALA A 46 10.92 1.83 15.95
C ALA A 46 10.46 3.29 16.11
N ASP A 47 11.38 4.17 16.51
CA ASP A 47 11.12 5.60 16.53
C ASP A 47 10.81 6.10 15.11
N LEU A 48 10.03 7.18 14.99
CA LEU A 48 9.59 7.68 13.68
C LEU A 48 10.74 8.11 12.75
N ASP A 49 11.91 8.38 13.32
CA ASP A 49 13.11 8.77 12.59
C ASP A 49 13.97 7.56 12.18
N ASP A 50 13.74 6.37 12.75
CA ASP A 50 14.46 5.13 12.39
C ASP A 50 13.84 4.48 11.15
N THR A 51 14.18 5.08 10.02
CA THR A 51 13.65 4.71 8.71
C THR A 51 14.75 4.35 7.71
N VAL A 52 14.38 3.56 6.72
CA VAL A 52 15.21 3.19 5.57
C VAL A 52 14.53 3.60 4.28
N ALA A 53 15.32 3.74 3.22
CA ALA A 53 14.79 3.94 1.87
C ALA A 53 13.94 2.73 1.44
N MET A 54 12.90 3.00 0.67
CA MET A 54 12.04 1.96 0.11
C MET A 54 12.81 1.12 -0.91
N GLU A 55 12.72 -0.21 -0.82
CA GLU A 55 13.47 -1.13 -1.69
C GLU A 55 12.98 -1.12 -3.15
N ARG A 56 11.68 -0.90 -3.36
CA ARG A 56 11.05 -0.78 -4.68
C ARG A 56 9.75 0.02 -4.60
N PRO A 57 9.30 0.65 -5.70
CA PRO A 57 7.99 1.30 -5.76
C PRO A 57 6.83 0.34 -5.42
N ILE A 58 5.76 0.91 -4.86
CA ILE A 58 4.51 0.19 -4.58
C ILE A 58 3.75 0.02 -5.90
N THR A 59 3.29 -1.19 -6.18
CA THR A 59 2.48 -1.49 -7.36
C THR A 59 0.99 -1.54 -7.05
N LEU A 60 0.14 -1.47 -8.08
CA LEU A 60 -1.30 -1.68 -7.92
C LEU A 60 -1.60 -3.04 -7.29
N ARG A 61 -0.86 -4.09 -7.68
CA ARG A 61 -0.95 -5.44 -7.10
C ARG A 61 -0.67 -5.42 -5.60
N ASP A 62 0.33 -4.67 -5.14
CA ASP A 62 0.66 -4.59 -3.72
C ASP A 62 -0.48 -3.98 -2.90
N LEU A 63 -1.17 -2.97 -3.45
CA LEU A 63 -2.35 -2.37 -2.82
C LEU A 63 -3.52 -3.35 -2.74
N CYS A 64 -3.86 -4.02 -3.85
CA CYS A 64 -4.98 -4.96 -3.90
C CYS A 64 -4.75 -6.20 -3.01
N THR A 65 -3.49 -6.59 -2.80
CA THR A 65 -3.10 -7.80 -2.05
C THR A 65 -2.61 -7.53 -0.62
N HIS A 66 -2.68 -6.29 -0.15
CA HIS A 66 -2.21 -5.88 1.19
C HIS A 66 -0.72 -6.15 1.43
N ARG A 67 0.11 -5.96 0.40
CA ARG A 67 1.57 -6.14 0.43
C ARG A 67 2.35 -4.83 0.32
N SER A 68 1.65 -3.69 0.34
CA SER A 68 2.24 -2.35 0.23
C SER A 68 3.00 -1.87 1.47
N GLY A 69 3.07 -2.68 2.54
CA GLY A 69 3.75 -2.33 3.78
C GLY A 69 2.92 -1.46 4.75
N TYR A 70 1.71 -1.04 4.36
CA TYR A 70 0.83 -0.27 5.23
C TYR A 70 0.10 -1.14 6.24
N ILE A 71 0.09 -0.68 7.49
CA ILE A 71 -0.55 -1.35 8.61
C ILE A 71 -1.70 -0.47 9.10
N SER A 72 -2.86 -1.07 9.36
CA SER A 72 -3.99 -0.34 9.94
C SER A 72 -3.67 0.06 11.39
N PRO A 73 -4.14 1.24 11.88
CA PRO A 73 -4.05 1.59 13.29
C PRO A 73 -4.70 0.47 14.15
N GLY A 74 -3.87 -0.26 14.90
CA GLY A 74 -4.28 -1.45 15.66
C GLY A 74 -3.64 -2.77 15.20
N GLY A 75 -2.92 -2.80 14.07
CA GLY A 75 -2.17 -3.96 13.60
C GLY A 75 -0.82 -4.17 14.30
N VAL A 76 -0.32 -3.14 15.01
CA VAL A 76 0.85 -3.22 15.88
C VAL A 76 0.36 -3.09 17.31
N ARG A 77 0.22 -4.21 18.02
CA ARG A 77 0.12 -4.17 19.48
C ARG A 77 1.53 -3.97 20.02
N GLY A 78 1.76 -2.84 20.68
CA GLY A 78 2.95 -2.68 21.53
C GLY A 78 3.00 -3.78 22.61
N PRO A 79 4.15 -3.97 23.28
CA PRO A 79 4.18 -4.88 24.42
C PRO A 79 3.14 -4.42 25.44
N LEU A 80 2.50 -5.39 26.09
CA LEU A 80 1.43 -5.18 27.08
C LEU A 80 1.73 -4.04 28.07
#